data_AF-A0A7Y0SJ54-F1
#
_entry.id   AF-A0A7Y0SJ54-F1
#
_cell.length_a   1.000
_cell.length_b   1.000
_cell.length_c   1.000
_cell.angle_alpha   90.00
_cell.angle_beta   90.00
_cell.angle_gamma   90.00
#
_symmetry.space_group_name_H-M   'P 1'
#
loop_
_entity.id
_entity.type
_entity.pdbx_description
1 polymer ?
#
loop_
_entity_poly.entity_id
_entity_poly.type
_entity_poly.pdbx_seq_one_letter_code
_entity_poly.pdbx_strand_id
1 'polypeptide(L)'
;ERQRSVQDKRKVHAVLTSKGQEALKQAPTPLQEHFINRFQKLEEWEQSLLLSPVQRISTMMNAEDIDVAPMLELGSITKAD
;
A
#
# COMPACT_ATOMS: atom_id res chain seq x y z
N GLU A 1 7.93 -1.82 19.28
CA GLU A 1 7.85 -1.29 20.66
C GLU A 1 7.00 -0.03 20.70
N ARG A 2 6.45 0.30 21.86
CA ARG A 2 5.64 1.51 22.06
C ARG A 2 6.47 2.52 22.85
N GLN A 3 6.66 3.72 22.32
CA GLN A 3 7.30 4.83 23.04
C GLN A 3 6.30 5.98 23.20
N ARG A 4 6.15 6.47 24.43
CA ARG A 4 5.37 7.69 24.68
C ARG A 4 6.13 8.88 24.10
N SER A 5 5.39 9.78 23.45
CA SER A 5 5.97 11.03 22.97
C SER A 5 6.42 11.89 24.14
N VAL A 6 7.61 12.47 24.02
CA VAL A 6 8.19 13.38 25.01
C VAL A 6 7.54 14.76 24.95
N GLN A 7 7.09 15.19 23.76
CA GLN A 7 6.46 16.48 23.50
C GLN A 7 4.96 16.47 23.84
N ASP A 8 4.26 15.36 23.64
CA ASP A 8 2.85 15.21 24.04
C ASP A 8 2.59 13.82 24.63
N LYS A 9 2.48 13.74 25.96
CA LYS A 9 2.30 12.46 26.69
C LYS A 9 1.01 11.71 26.36
N ARG A 10 0.07 12.33 25.64
CA ARG A 10 -1.15 11.69 25.13
C ARG A 10 -0.89 10.85 23.87
N LYS A 11 0.25 11.05 23.21
CA LYS A 11 0.65 10.32 21.99
C LYS A 11 1.58 9.17 22.32
N VAL A 12 1.36 8.03 21.66
CA VAL A 12 2.23 6.85 21.71
C VAL A 12 2.65 6.53 20.28
N HIS A 13 3.96 6.51 20.03
CA HIS A 13 4.52 6.13 18.76
C HIS A 13 4.80 4.62 18.75
N ALA A 14 4.40 3.97 17.66
CA ALA A 14 4.88 2.64 17.33
C ALA A 14 6.27 2.79 16.71
N VAL A 15 7.27 2.15 17.32
CA VAL A 15 8.65 2.13 16.85
C VAL A 15 9.03 0.70 16.52
N LEU A 16 9.82 0.49 15.47
CA LEU A 16 10.30 -0.85 15.14
C LEU A 16 11.16 -1.40 16.29
N THR A 17 10.92 -2.66 16.66
CA THR A 17 11.83 -3.39 17.55
C THR A 17 13.14 -3.67 16.81
N SER A 18 14.19 -4.07 17.53
CA SER A 18 15.45 -4.49 16.88
C SER A 18 15.22 -5.60 15.84
N LYS A 19 14.32 -6.57 16.14
CA LYS A 19 13.92 -7.60 15.19
C LYS A 19 13.17 -7.04 13.98
N GLY A 20 12.29 -6.05 14.19
CA GLY A 20 11.56 -5.37 13.12
C GLY A 20 12.47 -4.56 12.19
N GLN A 21 13.53 -3.94 12.72
CA GLN A 21 14.53 -3.27 11.89
C GLN A 21 15.31 -4.26 11.02
N GLU A 22 15.68 -5.42 11.57
CA GLU A 22 16.41 -6.44 10.80
C GLU A 22 15.52 -7.05 9.70
N ALA A 23 14.25 -7.31 10.01
CA ALA A 23 13.27 -7.75 9.03
C ALA A 23 13.05 -6.72 7.91
N LEU A 24 13.05 -5.42 8.24
CA LEU A 24 12.91 -4.35 7.26
C LEU A 24 14.09 -4.29 6.28
N LYS A 25 15.33 -4.56 6.73
CA LYS A 25 16.50 -4.61 5.85
C LYS A 25 16.45 -5.74 4.83
N GLN A 26 15.79 -6.84 5.19
CA GLN A 26 15.61 -8.01 4.32
C GLN A 26 14.27 -7.97 3.57
N ALA A 27 13.45 -6.94 3.80
CA ALA A 27 12.17 -6.82 3.15
C ALA A 27 12.40 -6.56 1.65
N PRO A 28 11.71 -7.29 0.76
CA PRO A 28 11.75 -6.98 -0.66
C PRO A 28 11.19 -5.56 -0.89
N THR A 29 11.67 -4.92 -1.94
CA THR A 29 11.13 -3.64 -2.40
C THR A 29 9.62 -3.75 -2.55
N PRO A 30 8.84 -2.80 -1.98
CA PRO A 30 7.38 -2.86 -2.06
C PRO A 30 6.93 -3.02 -3.51
N LEU A 31 6.02 -3.96 -3.76
CA LEU A 31 5.46 -4.19 -5.09
C LEU A 31 4.88 -2.90 -5.69
N GLN A 32 4.35 -2.03 -4.84
CA GLN A 32 3.86 -0.69 -5.17
C GLN A 32 4.97 0.19 -5.78
N GLU A 33 6.20 0.15 -5.26
CA GLU A 33 7.32 0.95 -5.76
C GLU A 33 7.76 0.50 -7.16
N HIS A 34 7.85 -0.82 -7.37
CA HIS A 34 8.11 -1.37 -8.71
C HIS A 34 6.99 -1.05 -9.70
N PHE A 35 5.73 -1.09 -9.25
CA PHE A 35 4.58 -0.71 -10.07
C PHE A 35 4.64 0.77 -10.45
N ILE A 36 4.85 1.68 -9.49
CA ILE A 36 4.96 3.13 -9.72
C ILE A 36 6.06 3.42 -10.73
N ASN A 37 7.24 2.83 -10.54
CA ASN A 37 8.38 3.03 -11.44
C ASN A 37 8.12 2.53 -12.87
N ARG A 38 7.33 1.47 -13.06
CA ARG A 38 6.96 0.98 -14.39
C ARG A 38 5.84 1.81 -15.01
N PHE A 39 4.84 2.18 -14.22
CA PHE A 39 3.71 3.00 -14.66
C PHE A 39 4.17 4.38 -15.12
N GLN A 40 5.07 5.03 -14.37
CA GLN A 40 5.64 6.34 -14.73
C GLN A 40 6.51 6.33 -15.99
N LYS A 41 6.97 5.14 -16.44
CA LYS A 41 7.73 4.99 -17.69
C LYS A 41 6.85 4.83 -18.93
N LEU A 42 5.55 4.64 -18.75
CA LEU A 42 4.60 4.57 -19.85
C LEU A 42 4.35 5.97 -20.41
N GLU A 43 3.99 6.03 -21.69
CA GLU A 43 3.52 7.28 -22.29
C GLU A 43 2.24 7.78 -21.59
N GLU A 44 2.00 9.09 -21.61
CA GLU A 44 0.86 9.70 -20.91
C GLU A 44 -0.49 9.11 -21.33
N TRP A 45 -0.62 8.75 -22.61
CA TRP A 45 -1.81 8.12 -23.14
C TRP A 45 -2.02 6.69 -22.60
N GLU A 46 -0.94 5.93 -22.38
CA GLU A 46 -1.00 4.58 -21.81
C GLU A 46 -1.37 4.62 -20.32
N GLN A 47 -0.83 5.58 -19.59
CA GLN A 47 -1.20 5.82 -18.19
C GLN A 47 -2.70 6.13 -18.07
N SER A 48 -3.21 7.00 -18.94
CA SER A 48 -4.64 7.36 -19.00
C SER A 48 -5.53 6.17 -19.39
N LEU A 49 -5.07 5.36 -20.35
CA LEU A 49 -5.75 4.13 -20.76
C LEU A 49 -5.87 3.13 -19.62
N LEU A 50 -4.84 2.98 -18.77
CA LEU A 50 -4.85 2.08 -17.62
C LEU A 50 -5.68 2.63 -16.45
N LEU A 51 -5.68 3.95 -16.24
CA LEU A 51 -6.45 4.59 -15.16
C LEU A 51 -7.96 4.43 -15.37
N SER A 52 -8.41 4.59 -16.61
CA SER A 52 -9.83 4.55 -16.99
C SER A 52 -10.57 3.26 -16.56
N PRO A 53 -10.10 2.04 -16.85
CA PRO A 53 -10.76 0.81 -16.42
C PRO A 53 -10.69 0.60 -14.91
N VAL A 54 -9.60 1.03 -14.24
CA VAL A 54 -9.49 0.93 -12.77
C VAL A 54 -10.54 1.80 -12.08
N GLN A 55 -10.72 3.05 -12.55
CA GLN A 55 -11.78 3.93 -12.06
C GLN A 55 -13.16 3.33 -12.30
N ARG A 56 -13.40 2.74 -13.48
CA ARG A 56 -14.67 2.09 -13.80
C ARG A 56 -14.98 0.91 -12.87
N ILE A 57 -13.99 0.06 -12.58
CA ILE A 57 -14.13 -1.05 -11.63
C ILE A 57 -14.42 -0.52 -10.22
N SER A 58 -13.71 0.53 -9.78
CA SER A 58 -13.94 1.16 -8.47
C SER A 58 -15.37 1.68 -8.30
N THR A 59 -15.91 2.36 -9.32
CA THR A 59 -17.32 2.79 -9.32
C THR A 59 -18.27 1.60 -9.28
N MET A 60 -18.00 0.51 -10.02
CA MET A 60 -18.83 -0.70 -9.96
C MET A 60 -18.77 -1.41 -8.60
N MET A 61 -17.69 -1.24 -7.84
CA MET A 61 -17.53 -1.76 -6.49
C MET A 61 -18.21 -0.86 -5.43
N ASN A 62 -18.87 0.23 -5.84
CA ASN A 62 -19.47 1.23 -4.96
C ASN A 62 -18.45 1.79 -3.94
N ALA A 63 -17.18 1.85 -4.34
CA ALA A 63 -16.04 2.21 -3.49
C ALA A 63 -15.81 3.74 -3.41
N GLU A 64 -16.76 4.54 -3.88
CA GLU A 64 -16.66 6.01 -3.92
C GLU A 64 -16.61 6.63 -2.51
N ASP A 65 -17.15 5.92 -1.50
CA ASP A 65 -17.14 6.33 -0.08
C ASP A 65 -16.14 5.54 0.79
N ILE A 66 -15.38 4.61 0.21
CA ILE A 66 -14.43 3.80 0.97
C ILE A 66 -13.06 4.48 0.86
N ASP A 67 -12.48 4.88 2.00
CA ASP A 67 -11.09 5.35 2.09
C ASP A 67 -10.14 4.17 1.87
N VAL A 68 -10.09 3.68 0.63
CA VAL A 68 -9.18 2.64 0.20
C VAL A 68 -7.88 3.29 -0.26
N ALA A 69 -6.96 3.48 0.70
CA ALA A 69 -5.56 3.40 0.34
C ALA A 69 -5.35 2.07 -0.43
N PRO A 70 -4.69 2.05 -1.60
CA PRO A 70 -4.53 0.85 -2.39
C PRO A 70 -3.64 -0.15 -1.63
N MET A 71 -4.27 -0.99 -0.81
CA MET A 71 -3.63 -2.06 -0.07
C MET A 71 -3.68 -3.30 -0.94
N LEU A 72 -2.53 -3.65 -1.50
CA LEU A 72 -2.40 -4.87 -2.29
C LEU A 72 -2.22 -6.04 -1.32
N GLU A 73 -3.32 -6.68 -0.92
CA GLU A 73 -3.25 -7.96 -0.22
C GLU A 73 -2.82 -9.03 -1.23
N LEU A 74 -1.56 -9.45 -1.15
CA LEU A 74 -1.08 -10.67 -1.80
C LEU A 74 -1.58 -11.89 -1.02
N GLY A 75 -2.89 -12.12 -1.05
CA GLY A 75 -3.53 -13.33 -0.57
C GLY A 75 -3.95 -14.19 -1.75
N SER A 76 -3.55 -15.46 -1.75
CA SER A 76 -4.06 -16.45 -2.71
C SER A 76 -5.59 -16.48 -2.67
N ILE A 77 -6.24 -16.12 -3.77
CA ILE A 77 -7.72 -16.14 -3.95
C ILE A 77 -8.27 -17.58 -3.80
N THR A 78 -7.39 -18.57 -3.80
CA THR A 78 -7.69 -19.96 -3.48
C THR A 78 -7.16 -20.33 -2.10
N LYS A 79 -8.08 -20.44 -1.14
CA LYS A 79 -8.21 -21.66 -0.35
C LYS A 79 -9.64 -22.17 -0.51
N ALA A 80 -9.76 -23.23 -1.29
CA ALA A 80 -10.81 -24.21 -1.08
C ALA A 80 -10.46 -24.93 0.23
N ASP A 81 -11.37 -24.76 1.20
CA ASP A 81 -11.73 -25.60 2.36
C ASP A 81 -12.05 -24.74 3.59
#